data_AF-A0A9P0CV44-F1
#
_entry.id   AF-A0A9P0CV44-F1
#
_cell.length_a   1.000
_cell.length_b   1.000
_cell.length_c   1.000
_cell.angle_alpha   90.00
_cell.angle_beta   90.00
_cell.angle_gamma   90.00
#
_symmetry.space_group_name_H-M   'P 1'
#
loop_
_entity.id
_entity.type
_entity.pdbx_description
1 polymer ?
#
loop_
_entity_poly.entity_id
_entity_poly.type
_entity_poly.pdbx_seq_one_letter_code
_entity_poly.pdbx_strand_id
1 'polypeptide(L)'
;MTKKLDGENIKKAGYTRIPLYIQDLDAITTQEDVKTAIEEIIEGGEIEVKSLRETIGGRQTALILVDEEKAQKILREGHVKVGWTSCRVRERIAFEKCYKCWGIGHKALNCKGPDRSDRCKKCGEEGHYMRDCENHIPYCWTCEEQGHTSNRCPRYQRALRQEIRKVNSHFIR
;
A
#
# COMPACT_ATOMS: atom_id res chain seq x y z
N MET A 1 26.17 7.07 0.23
CA MET A 1 26.33 5.68 0.70
C MET A 1 24.96 5.01 0.83
N THR A 2 24.43 4.44 -0.26
CA THR A 2 23.17 3.68 -0.26
C THR A 2 23.45 2.24 0.14
N LYS A 3 23.43 1.96 1.45
CA LYS A 3 23.58 0.59 1.97
C LYS A 3 22.31 -0.23 1.66
N LYS A 4 22.56 -1.48 1.27
CA LYS A 4 21.60 -2.50 0.84
C LYS A 4 20.48 -2.66 1.87
N LEU A 5 19.25 -2.74 1.37
CA LEU A 5 18.08 -3.08 2.18
C LEU A 5 18.02 -4.61 2.24
N ASP A 6 18.23 -5.16 3.44
CA ASP A 6 18.15 -6.59 3.72
C ASP A 6 16.70 -7.07 3.49
N GLY A 7 16.55 -8.01 2.56
CA GLY A 7 15.29 -8.36 1.90
C GLY A 7 14.33 -9.26 2.68
N GLU A 8 14.18 -9.08 4.00
CA GLU A 8 13.40 -10.03 4.83
C GLU A 8 12.13 -9.47 5.49
N ASN A 9 11.64 -8.28 5.15
CA ASN A 9 10.42 -7.76 5.78
C ASN A 9 9.41 -7.14 4.81
N ILE A 10 8.92 -7.97 3.88
CA ILE A 10 7.59 -7.77 3.28
C ILE A 10 6.60 -8.45 4.23
N LYS A 11 6.21 -7.79 5.33
CA LYS A 11 5.16 -8.32 6.19
C LYS A 11 3.81 -8.05 5.51
N LYS A 12 3.07 -9.11 5.13
CA LYS A 12 1.60 -9.06 5.01
C LYS A 12 1.13 -8.31 6.27
N ALA A 13 0.57 -7.10 6.13
CA ALA A 13 0.52 -6.09 7.19
C ALA A 13 -0.37 -6.44 8.39
N GLY A 14 -0.02 -7.46 9.18
CA GLY A 14 -0.78 -7.92 10.34
C GLY A 14 -2.12 -8.57 10.00
N TYR A 15 -2.36 -8.94 8.74
CA TYR A 15 -3.57 -9.63 8.32
C TYR A 15 -3.30 -11.13 8.25
N THR A 16 -4.21 -11.93 8.82
CA THR A 16 -4.25 -13.38 8.64
C THR A 16 -4.60 -13.76 7.20
N ARG A 17 -5.28 -12.87 6.48
CA ARG A 17 -5.71 -12.99 5.08
C ARG A 17 -4.94 -12.05 4.15
N ILE A 18 -4.88 -12.38 2.87
CA ILE A 18 -4.21 -11.56 1.85
C ILE A 18 -5.11 -10.38 1.45
N PRO A 19 -4.64 -9.13 1.60
CA PRO A 19 -5.40 -7.96 1.18
C PRO A 19 -5.25 -7.72 -0.33
N LEU A 20 -6.37 -7.63 -1.05
CA LEU A 20 -6.42 -7.32 -2.48
C LEU A 20 -7.17 -6.01 -2.72
N TYR A 21 -6.69 -5.23 -3.68
CA TYR A 21 -7.41 -4.09 -4.24
C TYR A 21 -8.13 -4.50 -5.52
N ILE A 22 -9.42 -4.24 -5.57
CA ILE A 22 -10.20 -4.25 -6.82
C ILE A 22 -10.38 -2.80 -7.24
N GLN A 23 -9.83 -2.44 -8.40
CA GLN A 23 -9.79 -1.09 -8.92
C GLN A 23 -10.74 -0.94 -10.11
N ASP A 24 -11.12 0.31 -10.38
CA ASP A 24 -11.95 0.70 -11.53
C ASP A 24 -13.40 0.21 -11.46
N LEU A 25 -13.91 0.04 -10.23
CA LEU A 25 -15.33 -0.23 -9.98
C LEU A 25 -16.17 0.99 -10.35
N ASP A 26 -17.42 0.77 -10.72
CA ASP A 26 -18.37 1.84 -10.99
C ASP A 26 -18.76 2.58 -9.70
N ALA A 27 -19.23 3.82 -9.84
CA ALA A 27 -19.61 4.68 -8.70
C ALA A 27 -20.72 4.07 -7.83
N ILE A 28 -21.58 3.28 -8.45
CA ILE A 28 -22.78 2.72 -7.83
C ILE A 28 -22.57 1.31 -7.28
N THR A 29 -21.37 0.73 -7.48
CA THR A 29 -21.06 -0.62 -7.00
C THR A 29 -21.17 -0.67 -5.47
N THR A 30 -21.78 -1.71 -4.94
CA THR A 30 -21.90 -1.95 -3.50
C THR A 30 -20.93 -3.03 -3.02
N GLN A 31 -20.82 -3.20 -1.70
CA GLN A 31 -20.01 -4.29 -1.14
C GLN A 31 -20.59 -5.67 -1.49
N GLU A 32 -21.92 -5.76 -1.62
CA GLU A 32 -22.62 -7.00 -1.99
C GLU A 32 -22.30 -7.39 -3.44
N ASP A 33 -22.30 -6.43 -4.38
CA ASP A 33 -21.90 -6.67 -5.76
C ASP A 33 -20.47 -7.21 -5.86
N VAL A 34 -19.55 -6.62 -5.09
CA VAL A 34 -18.16 -7.08 -5.01
C VAL A 34 -18.07 -8.49 -4.43
N LYS A 35 -18.87 -8.81 -3.41
CA LYS A 35 -18.87 -10.12 -2.79
C LYS A 35 -19.36 -11.19 -3.76
N THR A 36 -20.50 -10.97 -4.41
CA THR A 36 -21.07 -11.88 -5.41
C THR A 36 -20.09 -12.15 -6.54
N ALA A 37 -19.47 -11.09 -7.09
CA ALA A 37 -18.48 -11.22 -8.17
C ALA A 37 -17.26 -12.07 -7.79
N ILE A 38 -16.83 -12.02 -6.53
CA ILE A 38 -15.70 -12.81 -6.04
C ILE A 38 -16.13 -14.25 -5.76
N GLU A 39 -17.34 -14.48 -5.24
CA GLU A 39 -17.92 -15.81 -5.02
C GLU A 39 -18.12 -16.58 -6.34
N GLU A 40 -18.38 -15.91 -7.46
CA GLU A 40 -18.44 -16.56 -8.79
C GLU A 40 -17.08 -17.12 -9.25
N ILE A 41 -15.98 -16.56 -8.76
CA ILE A 41 -14.62 -16.96 -9.16
C ILE A 41 -14.06 -18.02 -8.20
N ILE A 42 -14.51 -18.01 -6.94
CA ILE A 42 -13.98 -18.88 -5.89
C ILE A 42 -15.09 -19.75 -5.31
N GLU A 43 -14.92 -21.06 -5.38
CA GLU A 43 -15.82 -22.00 -4.70
C GLU A 43 -15.56 -21.98 -3.19
N GLY A 44 -16.43 -21.29 -2.45
CA GLY A 44 -16.51 -21.37 -1.00
C GLY A 44 -15.49 -20.58 -0.18
N GLY A 45 -15.87 -20.35 1.08
CA GLY A 45 -15.09 -19.77 2.19
C GLY A 45 -15.17 -18.25 2.36
N GLU A 46 -14.39 -17.71 3.29
CA GLU A 46 -14.66 -16.38 3.84
C GLU A 46 -13.99 -15.25 3.05
N ILE A 47 -14.82 -14.30 2.59
CA ILE A 47 -14.41 -13.05 1.95
C ILE A 47 -14.85 -11.90 2.86
N GLU A 48 -13.94 -10.98 3.15
CA GLU A 48 -14.25 -9.75 3.89
C GLU A 48 -13.99 -8.54 3.02
N VAL A 49 -15.03 -7.74 2.75
CA VAL A 49 -14.88 -6.44 2.08
C VAL A 49 -14.61 -5.39 3.16
N LYS A 50 -13.37 -4.91 3.26
CA LYS A 50 -12.96 -3.97 4.31
C LYS A 50 -13.34 -2.53 4.05
N SER A 51 -13.29 -2.10 2.81
CA SER A 51 -13.62 -0.72 2.46
C SER A 51 -13.92 -0.60 0.99
N LEU A 52 -14.84 0.31 0.67
CA LEU A 52 -15.10 0.79 -0.67
C LEU A 52 -14.86 2.30 -0.66
N ARG A 53 -13.92 2.78 -1.49
CA ARG A 53 -13.57 4.19 -1.55
C ARG A 53 -13.74 4.73 -2.95
N GLU A 54 -14.36 5.89 -3.06
CA GLU A 54 -14.39 6.65 -4.31
C GLU A 54 -13.04 7.31 -4.57
N THR A 55 -12.65 7.32 -5.84
CA THR A 55 -11.45 7.97 -6.34
C THR A 55 -11.81 9.31 -7.00
N ILE A 56 -10.82 10.19 -7.15
CA ILE A 56 -10.95 11.46 -7.85
C ILE A 56 -11.18 11.15 -9.33
N GLY A 57 -12.44 11.01 -9.73
CA GLY A 57 -12.85 10.49 -11.04
C GLY A 57 -14.12 9.65 -11.03
N GLY A 58 -14.79 9.50 -9.87
CA GLY A 58 -16.09 8.83 -9.77
C GLY A 58 -16.03 7.30 -9.82
N ARG A 59 -14.87 6.70 -10.06
CA ARG A 59 -14.67 5.25 -9.91
C ARG A 59 -14.42 4.88 -8.46
N GLN A 60 -14.70 3.64 -8.10
CA GLN A 60 -14.46 3.09 -6.79
C GLN A 60 -13.25 2.14 -6.77
N THR A 61 -12.69 1.95 -5.57
CA THR A 61 -11.69 0.92 -5.27
C THR A 61 -12.12 0.18 -4.02
N ALA A 62 -12.27 -1.14 -4.11
CA ALA A 62 -12.53 -2.00 -2.97
C ALA A 62 -11.21 -2.53 -2.40
N LEU A 63 -11.15 -2.66 -1.07
CA LEU A 63 -10.14 -3.45 -0.37
C LEU A 63 -10.84 -4.69 0.17
N ILE A 64 -10.41 -5.87 -0.28
CA ILE A 64 -10.93 -7.15 0.20
C ILE A 64 -9.83 -7.93 0.91
N LEU A 65 -10.21 -8.78 1.86
CA LEU A 65 -9.35 -9.77 2.47
C LEU A 65 -9.82 -11.16 2.05
N VAL A 66 -8.89 -11.96 1.54
CA VAL A 66 -9.16 -13.30 1.03
C VAL A 66 -8.08 -14.26 1.51
N ASP A 67 -8.43 -15.53 1.68
CA ASP A 67 -7.47 -16.59 1.98
C ASP A 67 -6.40 -16.73 0.88
N GLU A 68 -5.24 -17.26 1.23
CA GLU A 68 -4.04 -17.28 0.36
C GLU A 68 -4.26 -18.03 -0.96
N GLU A 69 -4.82 -19.24 -0.92
CA GLU A 69 -5.07 -20.04 -2.13
C GLU A 69 -5.99 -19.32 -3.12
N LYS A 70 -7.03 -18.66 -2.60
CA LYS A 70 -8.02 -17.94 -3.40
C LYS A 70 -7.46 -16.63 -3.93
N ALA A 71 -6.70 -15.92 -3.11
CA ALA A 71 -6.01 -14.71 -3.53
C ALA A 71 -5.06 -14.99 -4.70
N GLN A 72 -4.34 -16.12 -4.67
CA GLN A 72 -3.50 -16.52 -5.80
C GLN A 72 -4.31 -16.76 -7.08
N LYS A 73 -5.48 -17.42 -6.99
CA LYS A 73 -6.38 -17.61 -8.16
C LYS A 73 -6.84 -16.26 -8.73
N ILE A 74 -7.33 -15.36 -7.89
CA ILE A 74 -7.82 -14.03 -8.30
C ILE A 74 -6.67 -13.19 -8.90
N LEU A 75 -5.47 -13.25 -8.32
CA LEU A 75 -4.30 -12.54 -8.81
C LEU A 75 -3.78 -13.08 -10.14
N ARG A 76 -3.91 -14.39 -10.40
CA ARG A 76 -3.54 -14.99 -11.70
C ARG A 76 -4.44 -14.50 -12.83
N GLU A 77 -5.75 -14.38 -12.58
CA GLU A 77 -6.68 -13.81 -13.56
C GLU A 77 -6.42 -12.29 -13.75
N GLY A 78 -6.03 -11.61 -12.66
CA GLY A 78 -5.64 -10.19 -12.66
C GLY A 78 -6.80 -9.21 -12.86
N HIS A 79 -7.99 -9.73 -13.16
CA HIS A 79 -9.23 -8.97 -13.30
C HIS A 79 -10.42 -9.77 -12.76
N VAL A 80 -11.45 -9.05 -12.32
CA VAL A 80 -12.72 -9.60 -11.82
C VAL A 80 -13.83 -8.84 -12.49
N LYS A 81 -14.86 -9.54 -12.97
CA LYS A 81 -16.06 -8.89 -13.50
C LYS A 81 -16.99 -8.56 -12.35
N VAL A 82 -17.32 -7.28 -12.18
CA VAL A 82 -18.34 -6.83 -11.24
C VAL A 82 -19.47 -6.19 -12.03
N GLY A 83 -20.62 -6.85 -12.08
CA GLY A 83 -21.66 -6.55 -13.06
C GLY A 83 -21.11 -6.65 -14.48
N TRP A 84 -21.18 -5.56 -15.24
CA TRP A 84 -20.69 -5.48 -16.62
C TRP A 84 -19.25 -4.98 -16.75
N THR A 85 -18.62 -4.61 -15.63
CA THR A 85 -17.35 -3.89 -15.60
C THR A 85 -16.20 -4.83 -15.27
N SER A 86 -15.17 -4.86 -16.12
CA SER A 86 -13.93 -5.59 -15.88
C SER A 86 -13.00 -4.78 -14.98
N CYS A 87 -12.87 -5.22 -13.72
CA CYS A 87 -12.18 -4.50 -12.66
C CYS A 87 -10.79 -5.11 -12.42
N ARG A 88 -9.75 -4.27 -12.29
CA ARG A 88 -8.37 -4.75 -12.13
C ARG A 88 -8.12 -5.18 -10.69
N VAL A 89 -7.53 -6.35 -10.50
CA VAL A 89 -7.14 -6.83 -9.17
C VAL A 89 -5.64 -6.73 -8.96
N ARG A 90 -5.24 -6.23 -7.79
CA ARG A 90 -3.84 -6.12 -7.37
C ARG A 90 -3.68 -6.46 -5.91
N GLU A 91 -2.59 -7.12 -5.54
CA GLU A 91 -2.26 -7.33 -4.15
C GLU A 91 -1.92 -5.99 -3.48
N ARG A 92 -2.44 -5.77 -2.27
CA ARG A 92 -2.03 -4.65 -1.42
C ARG A 92 -0.72 -4.99 -0.74
N ILE A 93 0.38 -4.62 -1.41
CA ILE A 93 1.72 -4.73 -0.82
C ILE A 93 1.93 -3.51 0.10
N ALA A 94 2.07 -3.79 1.39
CA ALA A 94 2.44 -2.80 2.39
C ALA A 94 3.85 -3.09 2.88
N PHE A 95 4.72 -2.07 2.82
CA PHE A 95 6.08 -2.16 3.35
C PHE A 95 6.10 -1.56 4.75
N GLU A 96 6.90 -2.16 5.64
CA GLU A 96 7.16 -1.57 6.94
C GLU A 96 7.81 -0.20 6.77
N LYS A 97 7.28 0.81 7.48
CA LYS A 97 7.85 2.14 7.54
C LYS A 97 8.68 2.25 8.81
N CYS A 98 9.91 2.72 8.67
CA CYS A 98 10.76 3.02 9.81
C CYS A 98 10.42 4.42 10.33
N TYR A 99 9.90 4.51 11.56
CA TYR A 99 9.56 5.79 12.17
C TYR A 99 10.77 6.59 12.68
N LYS A 100 11.96 5.98 12.74
CA LYS A 100 13.22 6.67 13.09
C LYS A 100 13.80 7.43 11.90
N CYS A 101 14.09 6.73 10.81
CA CYS A 101 14.77 7.32 9.66
C CYS A 101 13.84 7.72 8.50
N TRP A 102 12.54 7.40 8.59
CA TRP A 102 11.53 7.59 7.55
C TRP A 102 11.73 6.76 6.27
N GLY A 103 12.56 5.71 6.34
CA GLY A 103 12.76 4.73 5.27
C GLY A 103 11.68 3.64 5.20
N ILE A 104 11.77 2.79 4.18
CA ILE A 104 10.89 1.62 3.97
C ILE A 104 11.65 0.31 4.14
N GLY A 105 10.90 -0.78 4.38
CA GLY A 105 11.41 -2.15 4.39
C GLY A 105 12.06 -2.59 5.71
N HIS A 106 11.98 -1.77 6.77
CA HIS A 106 12.51 -2.12 8.09
C HIS A 106 11.79 -1.40 9.22
N LYS A 107 11.85 -1.98 10.43
CA LYS A 107 11.36 -1.35 11.67
C LYS A 107 12.39 -0.41 12.29
N ALA A 108 11.90 0.50 13.13
CA ALA A 108 12.72 1.37 13.98
C ALA A 108 13.75 0.60 14.84
N LEU A 109 13.41 -0.61 15.31
CA LEU A 109 14.32 -1.46 16.08
C LEU A 109 15.58 -1.85 15.28
N ASN A 110 15.42 -2.10 13.98
CA ASN A 110 16.49 -2.55 13.08
C ASN A 110 17.07 -1.40 12.25
N CYS A 111 16.78 -0.15 12.63
CA CYS A 111 17.19 1.02 11.88
C CYS A 111 18.69 1.31 12.06
N LYS A 112 19.42 1.37 10.94
CA LYS A 112 20.82 1.82 10.89
C LYS A 112 20.98 3.24 10.29
N GLY A 113 19.86 3.89 10.00
CA GLY A 113 19.81 5.27 9.50
C GLY A 113 19.82 6.31 10.62
N PRO A 114 19.87 7.61 10.27
CA PRO A 114 19.80 8.70 11.25
C PRO A 114 18.45 8.68 11.97
N ASP A 115 18.46 9.05 13.25
CA ASP A 115 17.24 9.26 14.02
C ASP A 115 16.67 10.65 13.72
N ARG A 116 15.42 10.66 13.28
CA ARG A 116 14.64 11.85 12.92
C ARG A 116 13.28 11.82 13.61
N SER A 117 13.17 11.08 14.72
CA SER A 117 11.92 10.90 15.47
C SER A 117 11.44 12.20 16.12
N ASP A 118 12.37 13.07 16.53
CA ASP A 118 12.09 14.34 17.21
C ASP A 118 11.84 15.52 16.27
N ARG A 119 11.77 15.24 14.96
CA ARG A 119 11.53 16.28 13.95
C ARG A 119 10.10 16.25 13.43
N CYS A 120 9.57 17.43 13.13
CA CYS A 120 8.26 17.59 12.56
C CYS A 120 8.17 16.94 11.18
N LYS A 121 7.36 15.89 11.08
CA LYS A 121 7.19 15.07 9.86
C LYS A 121 6.74 15.87 8.62
N LYS A 122 6.15 17.05 8.82
CA LYS A 122 5.61 17.91 7.75
C LYS A 122 6.66 18.87 7.20
N CYS A 123 7.43 19.56 8.05
CA CYS A 123 8.35 20.62 7.62
C CYS A 123 9.84 20.31 7.83
N GLY A 124 10.19 19.33 8.67
CA GLY A 124 11.56 18.94 8.91
C GLY A 124 12.23 19.54 10.15
N GLU A 125 11.59 20.51 10.79
CA GLU A 125 12.15 21.28 11.91
C GLU A 125 11.96 20.58 13.27
N GLU A 126 12.77 20.98 14.24
CA GLU A 126 12.71 20.50 15.62
C GLU A 126 11.80 21.40 16.48
N GLY A 127 11.42 20.93 17.67
CA GLY A 127 10.67 21.74 18.65
C GLY A 127 9.15 21.69 18.53
N HIS A 128 8.59 21.01 17.53
CA HIS A 128 7.14 20.80 17.41
C HIS A 128 6.76 19.49 16.72
N TYR A 129 5.55 19.02 16.95
CA TYR A 129 4.99 17.86 16.26
C TYR A 129 4.16 18.28 15.03
N MET A 130 3.91 17.34 14.13
CA MET A 130 3.15 17.59 12.89
C MET A 130 1.77 18.23 13.13
N ARG A 131 1.11 17.89 14.25
CA ARG A 131 -0.20 18.44 14.63
C ARG A 131 -0.13 19.93 15.00
N ASP A 132 1.04 20.39 15.42
CA ASP A 132 1.33 21.76 15.87
C ASP A 132 2.13 22.53 14.78
N CYS A 133 2.24 21.98 13.57
CA CYS A 133 3.06 22.54 12.49
C CYS A 133 2.31 23.59 11.66
N GLU A 134 2.68 24.85 11.86
CA GLU A 134 2.16 26.00 11.10
C GLU A 134 2.73 26.10 9.67
N ASN A 135 3.89 25.50 9.41
CA ASN A 135 4.47 25.53 8.07
C ASN A 135 3.61 24.73 7.07
N HIS A 136 3.19 25.38 5.97
CA HIS A 136 2.35 24.78 4.93
C HIS A 136 3.15 24.07 3.82
N ILE A 137 4.47 24.27 3.78
CA ILE A 137 5.33 23.69 2.75
C ILE A 137 5.75 22.29 3.19
N PRO A 138 5.35 21.23 2.46
CA PRO A 138 5.74 19.87 2.81
C PRO A 138 7.22 19.64 2.55
N TYR A 139 7.88 18.93 3.45
CA TYR A 139 9.27 18.52 3.37
C TYR A 139 9.41 17.02 3.13
N CYS A 140 10.38 16.65 2.30
CA CYS A 140 10.65 15.28 1.92
C CYS A 140 11.87 14.73 2.66
N TRP A 141 11.66 13.74 3.51
CA TRP A 141 12.75 13.06 4.23
C TRP A 141 13.62 12.15 3.36
N THR A 142 13.19 11.86 2.14
CA THR A 142 13.91 10.96 1.23
C THR A 142 14.91 11.71 0.35
N CYS A 143 14.59 12.91 -0.11
CA CYS A 143 15.48 13.75 -0.92
C CYS A 143 15.92 15.04 -0.23
N GLU A 144 15.42 15.32 0.97
CA GLU A 144 15.73 16.51 1.77
C GLU A 144 15.31 17.83 1.10
N GLU A 145 14.29 17.77 0.22
CA GLU A 145 13.73 18.91 -0.51
C GLU A 145 12.32 19.26 -0.03
N GLN A 146 11.92 20.53 -0.22
CA GLN A 146 10.57 21.02 0.02
C GLN A 146 9.65 20.80 -1.19
N GLY A 147 8.34 20.99 -1.01
CA GLY A 147 7.31 20.91 -2.05
C GLY A 147 6.59 19.56 -2.16
N HIS A 148 7.08 18.51 -1.49
CA HIS A 148 6.39 17.22 -1.41
C HIS A 148 6.75 16.43 -0.14
N THR A 149 5.92 15.46 0.22
CA THR A 149 6.20 14.53 1.33
C THR A 149 6.93 13.28 0.81
N SER A 150 7.59 12.52 1.69
CA SER A 150 8.32 11.29 1.30
C SER A 150 7.49 10.32 0.45
N ASN A 151 6.20 10.14 0.77
CA ASN A 151 5.32 9.27 -0.02
C ASN A 151 5.09 9.79 -1.46
N ARG A 152 5.24 11.09 -1.74
CA ARG A 152 5.13 11.67 -3.09
C ARG A 152 6.50 11.91 -3.74
N CYS A 153 7.60 11.54 -3.09
CA CYS A 153 8.94 11.73 -3.61
C CYS A 153 9.22 10.81 -4.80
N PRO A 154 9.73 11.32 -5.94
CA PRO A 154 10.11 10.49 -7.07
C PRO A 154 11.13 9.39 -6.72
N ARG A 155 12.10 9.70 -5.84
CA ARG A 155 13.12 8.74 -5.39
C ARG A 155 12.51 7.62 -4.54
N TYR A 156 11.65 8.00 -3.60
CA TYR A 156 10.88 7.05 -2.78
C TYR A 156 9.99 6.17 -3.66
N GLN A 157 9.25 6.77 -4.59
CA GLN A 157 8.34 6.05 -5.49
C GLN A 157 9.08 5.07 -6.40
N ARG A 158 10.28 5.43 -6.88
CA ARG A 158 11.12 4.52 -7.66
C ARG A 158 11.60 3.34 -6.81
N ALA A 159 12.10 3.59 -5.60
CA ALA A 159 12.52 2.54 -4.67
C ALA A 159 11.35 1.60 -4.32
N LEU A 160 10.19 2.16 -3.97
CA LEU A 160 8.97 1.41 -3.68
C LEU A 160 8.56 0.51 -4.84
N ARG A 161 8.57 1.01 -6.08
CA ARG A 161 8.27 0.21 -7.28
C ARG A 161 9.27 -0.93 -7.49
N GLN A 162 10.55 -0.70 -7.21
CA GLN A 162 11.58 -1.75 -7.30
C GLN A 162 11.31 -2.85 -6.27
N GLU A 163 10.97 -2.50 -5.04
CA GLU A 163 10.62 -3.48 -4.00
C GLU A 163 9.35 -4.25 -4.37
N ILE A 164 8.29 -3.58 -4.86
CA ILE A 164 7.07 -4.24 -5.36
C ILE A 164 7.39 -5.26 -6.46
N ARG A 165 8.28 -4.91 -7.40
CA ARG A 165 8.69 -5.84 -8.46
C ARG A 165 9.38 -7.08 -7.92
N LYS A 166 10.24 -6.94 -6.89
CA LYS A 166 10.88 -8.09 -6.25
C LYS A 166 9.85 -9.02 -5.61
N VAL A 167 8.85 -8.46 -4.92
CA VAL A 167 7.75 -9.24 -4.33
C VAL A 167 7.00 -10.01 -5.43
N ASN A 168 6.55 -9.31 -6.47
CA ASN A 168 5.77 -9.93 -7.54
C ASN A 168 6.56 -10.98 -8.33
N SER A 169 7.89 -10.82 -8.48
CA SER A 169 8.73 -11.81 -9.14
C SER A 169 8.87 -13.14 -8.38
N HIS A 170 8.56 -13.14 -7.07
CA HIS A 170 8.58 -14.35 -6.24
C HIS A 170 7.31 -15.21 -6.39
N PHE A 171 6.22 -14.64 -6.94
CA PHE A 171 4.93 -15.31 -7.13
C PHE A 171 4.70 -15.86 -8.55
N ILE A 172 5.62 -15.59 -9.50
CA ILE A 172 5.55 -16.05 -10.90
C ILE A 172 6.49 -17.26 -11.13
N ARG A 173 6.87 -17.99 -10.08
CA ARG A 173 7.63 -19.23 -10.17
C ARG A 173 6.80 -20.42 -9.69
#